data_AF-A0AA38C1L2-F1
#
_entry.id   AF-A0AA38C1L2-F1
#
_cell.length_a   1.000
_cell.length_b   1.000
_cell.length_c   1.000
_cell.angle_alpha   90.00
_cell.angle_beta   90.00
_cell.angle_gamma   90.00
#
_symmetry.space_group_name_H-M   'P 1'
#
loop_
_entity.id
_entity.type
_entity.pdbx_description
1 polymer ?
#
loop_
_entity_poly.entity_id
_entity_poly.type
_entity_poly.pdbx_seq_one_letter_code
_entity_poly.pdbx_strand_id
1 'polypeptide(L)' 'VQAYGVEKDVSLQRQLLQTGDAGGTVDCQSKCNGRCAVAGKPDACMHFCLMCCNRCKCVAPGTKGFTPG' A
#
# COMPACT_ATOMS: atom_id res chain seq x y z
N VAL A 1 -1.13 37.41 -21.67
CA VAL A 1 -1.79 36.82 -20.48
C VAL A 1 -2.81 35.79 -20.92
N GLN A 2 -2.57 34.50 -20.68
CA GLN A 2 -3.59 33.45 -20.78
C GLN A 2 -3.30 32.42 -19.68
N ALA A 3 -4.27 32.26 -18.79
CA ALA A 3 -4.28 31.34 -17.66
C ALA A 3 -5.34 30.27 -17.96
N TYR A 4 -4.98 29.13 -18.53
CA TYR A 4 -5.91 28.02 -18.77
C TYR A 4 -5.15 26.67 -18.87
N GLY A 5 -5.50 25.71 -18.01
CA GLY A 5 -5.46 24.28 -18.37
C GLY A 5 -4.53 23.33 -17.59
N VAL A 6 -4.59 23.29 -16.25
CA VAL A 6 -4.09 22.16 -15.43
C VAL A 6 -5.04 20.96 -15.58
N GLU A 7 -5.35 20.53 -16.80
CA GLU A 7 -6.34 19.46 -17.05
C GLU A 7 -5.79 18.30 -17.88
N LYS A 8 -4.79 18.54 -18.73
CA LYS A 8 -4.24 17.50 -19.63
C LYS A 8 -3.09 16.67 -19.04
N ASP A 9 -2.48 17.10 -17.93
CA ASP A 9 -1.38 16.38 -17.26
C ASP A 9 -1.86 15.36 -16.21
N VAL A 10 -2.98 15.68 -15.54
CA VAL A 10 -3.55 14.87 -14.43
C VAL A 10 -4.08 13.50 -14.91
N SER A 11 -4.39 13.33 -16.20
CA SER A 11 -4.93 12.08 -16.75
C SER A 11 -3.87 10.99 -16.90
N LEU A 12 -2.66 11.34 -17.33
CA LEU A 12 -1.55 10.39 -17.49
C LEU A 12 -0.90 10.07 -16.13
N GLN A 13 -0.83 11.03 -15.21
CA GLN A 13 -0.29 10.81 -13.87
C GLN A 13 -1.18 9.86 -13.03
N ARG A 14 -2.51 9.85 -13.25
CA ARG A 14 -3.42 8.91 -12.58
C ARG A 14 -3.16 7.45 -12.96
N GLN A 15 -2.80 7.18 -14.21
CA GLN A 15 -2.59 5.80 -14.69
C GLN A 15 -1.32 5.15 -14.12
N LEU A 16 -0.33 5.92 -13.67
CA LEU A 16 0.91 5.38 -13.06
C LEU A 16 0.81 5.10 -11.55
N LEU A 17 -0.25 5.58 -10.88
CA LEU A 17 -0.46 5.41 -9.44
C LEU A 17 -1.42 4.25 -9.10
N GLN A 18 -1.93 3.52 -10.10
CA GLN A 18 -3.04 2.57 -9.95
C GLN A 18 -2.61 1.09 -9.82
N THR A 19 -1.32 0.80 -9.60
CA THR A 19 -0.85 -0.58 -9.37
C THR A 19 -0.96 -1.04 -7.91
N GLY A 20 -1.81 -0.41 -7.11
CA GLY A 20 -2.11 -0.86 -5.75
C GLY A 20 -3.28 -1.85 -5.76
N ASP A 21 -2.97 -3.14 -5.61
CA ASP A 21 -3.87 -4.29 -5.35
C ASP A 21 -5.31 -4.06 -5.86
N ALA A 22 -5.50 -4.27 -7.17
CA ALA A 22 -6.79 -4.24 -7.82
C ALA A 22 -7.73 -5.27 -7.19
N GLY A 23 -8.61 -4.84 -6.27
CA GLY A 23 -9.93 -5.41 -5.98
C GLY A 23 -10.06 -6.93 -5.78
N GLY A 24 -8.96 -7.63 -5.51
CA GLY A 24 -8.92 -9.06 -5.25
C GLY A 24 -9.12 -9.34 -3.77
N THR A 25 -9.55 -10.55 -3.44
CA THR A 25 -9.54 -11.03 -2.05
C THR A 25 -8.09 -11.00 -1.53
N VAL A 26 -7.73 -9.96 -0.76
CA VAL A 26 -6.40 -9.87 -0.17
C VAL A 26 -6.25 -10.91 0.93
N ASP A 27 -5.29 -11.81 0.75
CA ASP A 27 -4.88 -12.74 1.80
C ASP A 27 -4.06 -12.01 2.86
N CYS A 28 -4.77 -11.42 3.83
CA CYS A 28 -4.16 -10.63 4.89
C CYS A 28 -3.15 -11.44 5.70
N GLN A 29 -3.41 -12.74 5.91
CA GLN A 29 -2.56 -13.59 6.74
C GLN A 29 -1.18 -13.79 6.09
N SER A 30 -1.12 -14.24 4.84
CA SER A 30 0.13 -14.44 4.13
C SER A 30 0.88 -13.13 3.90
N LYS A 31 0.16 -12.04 3.59
CA LYS A 31 0.78 -10.74 3.37
C LYS A 31 1.38 -10.17 4.66
N CYS A 32 0.67 -10.26 5.78
CA CYS A 32 1.19 -9.84 7.09
C CYS A 32 2.32 -10.74 7.59
N ASN A 33 2.31 -12.05 7.26
CA ASN A 33 3.45 -12.95 7.50
C ASN A 33 4.70 -12.43 6.81
N GLY A 34 4.60 -12.09 5.52
CA GLY A 34 5.70 -11.45 4.80
C GLY A 34 6.15 -10.16 5.46
N ARG A 35 5.21 -9.26 5.78
CA ARG A 35 5.51 -7.94 6.36
C ARG A 35 6.22 -8.01 7.71
N CYS A 36 5.84 -8.97 8.56
CA CYS A 36 6.33 -9.08 9.93
C CYS A 36 7.51 -10.05 10.10
N ALA A 37 8.02 -10.65 9.03
CA ALA A 37 9.03 -11.72 9.08
C ALA A 37 10.34 -11.38 9.82
N VAL A 38 10.72 -10.11 9.92
CA VAL A 38 11.93 -9.66 10.66
C VAL A 38 11.61 -8.65 11.77
N ALA A 39 10.34 -8.57 12.19
CA ALA A 39 9.94 -7.65 13.25
C ALA A 39 10.48 -8.12 14.61
N GLY A 40 11.09 -7.23 15.39
CA GLY A 40 11.55 -7.55 16.75
C GLY A 40 10.41 -7.86 17.75
N LYS A 41 9.17 -7.52 17.39
CA LYS A 41 7.94 -7.87 18.12
C LYS A 41 6.90 -8.43 17.13
N PRO A 42 7.01 -9.71 16.72
CA PRO A 42 6.20 -10.27 15.64
C PRO A 42 4.70 -10.29 15.95
N ASP A 43 4.29 -10.61 17.19
CA ASP A 43 2.88 -10.66 17.57
C ASP A 43 2.20 -9.28 17.51
N ALA A 44 2.89 -8.25 18.01
CA ALA A 44 2.40 -6.88 17.93
C ALA A 44 2.31 -6.42 16.47
N CYS A 45 3.34 -6.69 15.66
CA CYS A 45 3.32 -6.39 14.22
C CYS A 45 2.12 -7.04 13.53
N MET A 46 1.89 -8.33 13.80
CA MET A 46 0.78 -9.08 13.23
C MET A 46 -0.57 -8.50 13.60
N HIS A 47 -0.78 -8.20 14.87
CA HIS A 47 -2.04 -7.63 15.36
C HIS A 47 -2.40 -6.34 14.61
N PHE A 48 -1.46 -5.39 14.52
CA PHE A 48 -1.70 -4.13 13.81
C PHE A 48 -1.80 -4.32 12.29
N CYS A 49 -0.97 -5.17 11.70
CA CYS A 49 -1.01 -5.44 10.27
C CYS A 49 -2.37 -6.02 9.84
N LEU A 50 -2.87 -7.02 10.57
CA LEU A 50 -4.15 -7.64 10.28
C LEU A 50 -5.32 -6.67 10.49
N MET A 51 -5.27 -5.83 11.52
CA MET A 51 -6.30 -4.81 11.75
C MET A 51 -6.38 -3.82 10.57
N CYS A 52 -5.22 -3.31 10.11
CA CYS A 52 -5.14 -2.45 8.94
C CYS A 52 -5.56 -3.16 7.65
N CYS A 53 -5.08 -4.39 7.41
CA CYS A 53 -5.38 -5.14 6.21
C CYS A 53 -6.87 -5.48 6.11
N ASN A 54 -7.51 -5.86 7.22
CA ASN A 54 -8.92 -6.20 7.22
C ASN A 54 -9.80 -5.01 6.85
N ARG A 55 -9.39 -3.80 7.25
CA ARG A 55 -10.08 -2.55 6.93
C ARG A 55 -9.77 -2.04 5.53
N CYS A 56 -8.50 -1.99 5.16
CA CYS A 56 -8.02 -1.30 3.97
C CYS A 56 -7.79 -2.24 2.77
N LYS A 57 -7.84 -3.56 3.00
CA LYS A 57 -7.55 -4.62 2.00
C LYS A 57 -6.23 -4.35 1.27
N CYS A 58 -5.20 -4.00 2.02
CA CYS A 58 -3.87 -3.69 1.49
C CYS A 58 -2.80 -3.94 2.56
N VAL A 59 -1.62 -4.40 2.14
CA VAL A 59 -0.42 -4.55 2.97
C VAL A 59 0.78 -4.06 2.18
N ALA A 60 1.56 -3.14 2.74
CA ALA A 60 2.75 -2.60 2.08
C ALA A 60 3.81 -3.71 1.87
N PRO A 61 4.48 -3.73 0.70
CA PRO A 61 5.53 -4.70 0.42
C PRO A 61 6.78 -4.47 1.29
N GLY A 62 7.61 -5.51 1.40
CA GLY A 62 8.82 -5.49 2.23
C GLY A 62 8.53 -5.59 3.73
N THR A 63 9.59 -5.58 4.54
CA THR A 63 9.51 -5.87 5.99
C THR A 63 9.90 -4.71 6.91
N LYS A 64 10.40 -3.62 6.32
CA LYS A 64 10.81 -2.38 6.99
C LYS A 64 10.18 -1.19 6.27
N GLY A 65 10.26 -0.01 6.90
CA GLY A 65 9.59 1.22 6.45
C GLY A 65 9.66 1.47 4.94
N PHE A 66 8.61 2.06 4.38
CA PHE A 66 8.62 2.51 3.00
C PHE A 66 9.38 3.84 2.93
N THR A 67 10.66 3.79 2.59
CA THR A 67 11.43 4.98 2.16
C THR A 67 11.26 5.14 0.66
N PRO A 68 10.46 6.11 0.17
CA PRO A 68 10.52 6.48 -1.24
C PRO A 68 11.93 7.04 -1.50
N GLY A 69 12.67 6.38 -2.39
CA GLY A 69 13.96 6.86 -2.91
C GLY A 69 13.75 7.89 -4.01
#